data_AF-A0A9E3A2I9-F1
#
_entry.id   AF-A0A9E3A2I9-F1
#
_cell.length_a   1.000
_cell.length_b   1.000
_cell.length_c   1.000
_cell.angle_alpha   90.00
_cell.angle_beta   90.00
_cell.angle_gamma   90.00
#
_symmetry.space_group_name_H-M   'P 1'
#
loop_
_entity.id
_entity.type
_entity.pdbx_description
1 polymer ?
#
loop_
_entity_poly.entity_id
_entity_poly.type
_entity_poly.pdbx_seq_one_letter_code
_entity_poly.pdbx_strand_id
1 'polypeptide(L)'
;RDGFDFTITIQVDLPSYRLPSFIEKAHRAGCKRAFLGMESINPQVLIASKKYQNKIWEYRKLFSAWRAAGIMTYVGYIVGFPVDTPETIARDIAIIQREIPLDLLEFFILTPLPGSADHKALIDQGVPLEPDTNQYNVCHVTVDHPLMTRIELYGAFRNAWRQYYSNAHVTTIFRRALAARSHISIFTTALYAGSMDIEGEHPLEIGFLRRKVRSQRRPGFPIEPRLHFYPRRLLEILIVQFRWAWLFARFGAIKLIARWENFRSLHGEWLACSKDVMGKKLIASYFSKIPESQRRTVRVLKELEATIVENPLPANLDRLAAPPRA
;
A
#
# COMPACT_ATOMS: atom_id res chain seq x y z
N ARG A 1 -30.02 15.31 2.99
CA ARG A 1 -31.13 16.28 2.85
C ARG A 1 -30.63 17.72 2.86
N ASP A 2 -29.36 17.98 3.26
CA ASP A 2 -28.77 19.34 3.26
C ASP A 2 -27.69 19.59 2.18
N GLY A 3 -27.52 18.68 1.22
CA GLY A 3 -26.67 18.90 0.03
C GLY A 3 -25.14 18.88 0.26
N PHE A 4 -24.64 18.58 1.45
CA PHE A 4 -23.20 18.46 1.69
C PHE A 4 -22.62 17.20 1.05
N ASP A 5 -21.64 17.37 0.15
CA ASP A 5 -20.82 16.28 -0.40
C ASP A 5 -19.57 16.11 0.46
N PHE A 6 -19.63 15.20 1.44
CA PHE A 6 -18.50 14.86 2.29
C PHE A 6 -18.11 13.39 2.10
N THR A 7 -16.80 13.15 2.09
CA THR A 7 -16.23 11.80 2.06
C THR A 7 -15.75 11.43 3.45
N ILE A 8 -16.30 10.34 4.01
CA ILE A 8 -15.90 9.83 5.33
C ILE A 8 -14.87 8.70 5.18
N THR A 9 -13.88 8.74 6.06
CA THR A 9 -13.06 7.58 6.44
C THR A 9 -13.41 7.18 7.86
N ILE A 10 -13.65 5.90 8.11
CA ILE A 10 -13.93 5.38 9.46
C ILE A 10 -12.87 4.38 9.89
N GLN A 11 -12.66 4.24 11.19
CA GLN A 11 -11.94 3.13 11.80
C GLN A 11 -12.95 2.22 12.50
N VAL A 12 -12.86 0.92 12.24
CA VAL A 12 -13.81 -0.08 12.75
C VAL A 12 -13.11 -1.38 13.12
N ASP A 13 -13.67 -2.08 14.09
CA ASP A 13 -13.20 -3.43 14.42
C ASP A 13 -13.57 -4.43 13.33
N LEU A 14 -12.76 -5.47 13.19
CA LEU A 14 -13.00 -6.53 12.20
C LEU A 14 -14.42 -7.12 12.30
N PRO A 15 -15.01 -7.44 13.47
CA PRO A 15 -16.36 -8.01 13.55
C PRO A 15 -17.51 -7.09 13.08
N SER A 16 -17.24 -5.81 12.80
CA SER A 16 -18.26 -4.85 12.35
C SER A 16 -19.02 -5.29 11.10
N TYR A 17 -18.44 -6.12 10.23
CA TYR A 17 -19.13 -6.67 9.05
C TYR A 17 -20.30 -7.59 9.39
N ARG A 18 -20.36 -8.11 10.63
CA ARG A 18 -21.46 -8.97 11.11
C ARG A 18 -22.67 -8.16 11.54
N LEU A 19 -22.53 -6.85 11.76
CA LEU A 19 -23.62 -5.98 12.17
C LEU A 19 -24.59 -5.79 10.99
N PRO A 20 -25.89 -6.09 11.16
CA PRO A 20 -26.87 -6.00 10.08
C PRO A 20 -26.90 -4.61 9.43
N SER A 21 -26.74 -4.57 8.10
CA SER A 21 -26.73 -3.35 7.28
C SER A 21 -25.73 -2.26 7.70
N PHE A 22 -24.73 -2.57 8.53
CA PHE A 22 -23.77 -1.56 8.99
C PHE A 22 -22.96 -0.98 7.82
N ILE A 23 -22.39 -1.86 6.99
CA ILE A 23 -21.58 -1.48 5.83
C ILE A 23 -22.42 -0.67 4.82
N GLU A 24 -23.67 -1.09 4.56
CA GLU A 24 -24.60 -0.40 3.67
C GLU A 24 -24.93 1.01 4.19
N LYS A 25 -25.22 1.14 5.49
CA LYS A 25 -25.48 2.42 6.14
C LYS A 25 -24.25 3.32 6.08
N ALA A 26 -23.05 2.78 6.32
CA ALA A 26 -21.80 3.52 6.20
C ALA A 26 -21.61 4.06 4.77
N HIS A 27 -21.83 3.23 3.75
CA HIS A 27 -21.75 3.67 2.36
C HIS A 27 -22.73 4.81 2.06
N ARG A 28 -24.01 4.65 2.45
CA ARG A 28 -25.04 5.69 2.26
C ARG A 28 -24.72 6.99 3.02
N ALA A 29 -24.00 6.89 4.13
CA ALA A 29 -23.52 8.04 4.89
C ALA A 29 -22.28 8.72 4.26
N GLY A 30 -21.81 8.28 3.09
CA GLY A 30 -20.66 8.88 2.41
C GLY A 30 -19.31 8.26 2.78
N CYS A 31 -19.30 7.12 3.47
CA CYS A 31 -18.06 6.39 3.75
C CYS A 31 -17.47 5.84 2.45
N LYS A 32 -16.23 6.20 2.15
CA LYS A 32 -15.46 5.67 1.01
C LYS A 32 -14.27 4.81 1.42
N ARG A 33 -13.83 4.93 2.67
CA ARG A 33 -12.66 4.22 3.21
C ARG A 33 -12.92 3.70 4.62
N ALA A 34 -12.47 2.49 4.91
CA ALA A 34 -12.52 1.90 6.24
C ALA A 34 -11.13 1.37 6.64
N PHE A 35 -10.62 1.82 7.78
CA PHE A 35 -9.45 1.27 8.44
C PHE A 35 -9.88 0.12 9.35
N LEU A 36 -9.24 -1.04 9.21
CA LEU A 36 -9.49 -2.21 10.05
C LEU A 36 -8.21 -2.70 10.71
N GLY A 37 -8.22 -2.82 12.03
CA GLY A 37 -7.08 -3.33 12.80
C GLY A 37 -7.04 -4.85 12.80
N MET A 38 -6.19 -5.45 11.97
CA MET A 38 -5.97 -6.90 11.92
C MET A 38 -4.88 -7.36 12.90
N GLU A 39 -3.86 -6.52 13.10
CA GLU A 39 -2.70 -6.68 14.00
C GLU A 39 -1.77 -7.83 13.63
N SER A 40 -2.27 -9.07 13.54
CA SER A 40 -1.50 -10.20 13.08
C SER A 40 -2.42 -11.25 12.46
N ILE A 41 -1.86 -12.12 11.63
CA ILE A 41 -2.54 -13.35 11.21
C ILE A 41 -1.97 -14.59 11.90
N ASN A 42 -0.96 -14.45 12.75
CA ASN A 42 -0.42 -15.57 13.52
C ASN A 42 -1.38 -15.90 14.68
N PRO A 43 -1.95 -17.12 14.76
CA PRO A 43 -2.87 -17.49 15.84
C PRO A 43 -2.26 -17.33 17.24
N GLN A 44 -0.95 -17.59 17.41
CA GLN A 44 -0.29 -17.46 18.70
C GLN A 44 -0.26 -16.00 19.17
N VAL A 45 -0.02 -15.07 18.24
CA VAL A 45 -0.04 -13.63 18.50
C VAL A 45 -1.44 -13.14 18.84
N LEU A 46 -2.46 -13.61 18.12
CA LEU A 46 -3.86 -13.24 18.36
C LEU A 46 -4.35 -13.70 19.74
N ILE A 47 -3.93 -14.89 20.19
CA ILE A 47 -4.23 -15.40 21.53
C ILE A 47 -3.54 -14.55 22.60
N ALA A 48 -2.25 -14.24 22.42
CA ALA A 48 -1.48 -13.41 23.35
C ALA A 48 -2.03 -11.98 23.46
N SER A 49 -2.53 -11.43 22.35
CA SER A 49 -3.09 -10.08 22.27
C SER A 49 -4.56 -10.00 22.71
N LYS A 50 -5.12 -11.08 23.27
CA LYS A 50 -6.53 -11.19 23.72
C LYS A 50 -7.56 -10.86 22.62
N LYS A 51 -7.20 -11.06 21.34
CA LYS A 51 -8.03 -10.75 20.17
C LYS A 51 -8.72 -11.99 19.59
N TYR A 52 -9.43 -12.71 20.45
CA TYR A 52 -10.13 -13.96 20.10
C TYR A 52 -11.21 -13.79 19.01
N GLN A 53 -11.68 -12.57 18.80
CA GLN A 53 -12.66 -12.22 17.78
C GLN A 53 -12.11 -12.24 16.35
N ASN A 54 -10.80 -12.18 16.17
CA ASN A 54 -10.15 -12.08 14.86
C ASN A 54 -9.89 -13.47 14.28
N LYS A 55 -10.77 -13.90 13.36
CA LYS A 55 -10.70 -15.22 12.72
C LYS A 55 -10.23 -15.10 11.27
N ILE A 56 -9.06 -15.63 10.97
CA ILE A 56 -8.40 -15.52 9.66
C ILE A 56 -9.30 -16.03 8.52
N TRP A 57 -10.00 -17.15 8.73
CA TRP A 57 -10.89 -17.72 7.72
C TRP A 57 -12.10 -16.84 7.40
N GLU A 58 -12.44 -15.87 8.25
CA GLU A 58 -13.51 -14.91 7.99
C GLU A 58 -13.04 -13.68 7.22
N TYR A 59 -11.73 -13.42 7.14
CA TYR A 59 -11.18 -12.22 6.52
C TYR A 59 -11.62 -12.08 5.07
N ARG A 60 -11.62 -13.18 4.31
CA ARG A 60 -12.09 -13.15 2.92
C ARG A 60 -13.53 -12.63 2.83
N LYS A 61 -14.44 -13.16 3.66
CA LYS A 61 -15.85 -12.73 3.70
C LYS A 61 -15.97 -11.26 4.13
N LEU A 62 -15.23 -10.87 5.16
CA LEU A 62 -15.20 -9.50 5.67
C LEU A 62 -14.78 -8.50 4.59
N PHE A 63 -13.61 -8.69 3.97
CA PHE A 63 -13.10 -7.75 2.97
C PHE A 63 -13.92 -7.77 1.69
N SER A 64 -14.50 -8.92 1.32
CA SER A 64 -15.48 -9.00 0.23
C SER A 64 -16.74 -8.19 0.53
N ALA A 65 -17.25 -8.17 1.76
CA ALA A 65 -18.44 -7.41 2.13
C ALA A 65 -18.23 -5.90 2.02
N TRP A 66 -17.12 -5.39 2.54
CA TRP A 66 -16.76 -3.96 2.40
C TRP A 66 -16.56 -3.56 0.94
N ARG A 67 -15.87 -4.41 0.17
CA ARG A 67 -15.64 -4.18 -1.25
C ARG A 67 -16.93 -4.19 -2.06
N ALA A 68 -17.87 -5.08 -1.76
CA ALA A 68 -19.17 -5.15 -2.44
C ALA A 68 -19.98 -3.86 -2.24
N ALA A 69 -19.83 -3.20 -1.10
CA ALA A 69 -20.39 -1.88 -0.84
C ALA A 69 -19.58 -0.73 -1.45
N GLY A 70 -18.53 -0.99 -2.24
CA GLY A 70 -17.70 0.05 -2.84
C GLY A 70 -16.89 0.87 -1.84
N ILE A 71 -16.63 0.33 -0.64
CA ILE A 71 -15.79 0.95 0.38
C ILE A 71 -14.39 0.34 0.28
N MET A 72 -13.37 1.18 0.11
CA MET A 72 -11.98 0.76 0.11
C MET A 72 -11.54 0.38 1.51
N THR A 73 -10.90 -0.77 1.66
CA THR A 73 -10.40 -1.23 2.95
C THR A 73 -8.88 -1.12 3.02
N TYR A 74 -8.39 -0.53 4.09
CA TYR A 74 -6.97 -0.56 4.41
C TYR A 74 -6.79 -1.08 5.84
N VAL A 75 -5.71 -1.83 6.05
CA VAL A 75 -5.55 -2.66 7.25
C VAL A 75 -4.25 -2.33 7.95
N GLY A 76 -4.28 -2.27 9.28
CA GLY A 76 -3.08 -2.20 10.10
C GLY A 76 -2.56 -3.59 10.49
N TYR A 77 -1.28 -3.83 10.25
CA TYR A 77 -0.52 -5.00 10.68
C TYR A 77 0.61 -4.58 11.62
N ILE A 78 0.79 -5.29 12.72
CA ILE A 78 1.82 -5.01 13.70
C ILE A 78 2.85 -6.15 13.64
N VAL A 79 4.13 -5.80 13.54
CA VAL A 79 5.25 -6.74 13.63
C VAL A 79 6.01 -6.55 14.94
N GLY A 80 6.71 -7.59 15.37
CA GLY A 80 7.56 -7.53 16.56
C GLY A 80 6.84 -7.96 17.83
N PHE A 81 5.80 -8.78 17.70
CA PHE A 81 5.28 -9.52 18.86
C PHE A 81 6.31 -10.55 19.32
N PRO A 82 6.37 -10.89 20.62
CA PRO A 82 7.44 -11.74 21.20
C PRO A 82 7.76 -13.06 20.47
N VAL A 83 6.79 -13.62 19.74
CA VAL A 83 6.93 -14.88 18.98
C VAL A 83 7.25 -14.69 17.50
N ASP A 84 7.34 -13.44 17.02
CA ASP A 84 7.65 -13.13 15.64
C ASP A 84 9.14 -13.41 15.34
N THR A 85 9.39 -13.89 14.13
CA THR A 85 10.72 -13.96 13.52
C THR A 85 10.64 -13.34 12.11
N PRO A 86 11.77 -13.02 11.47
CA PRO A 86 11.77 -12.51 10.10
C PRO A 86 11.04 -13.46 9.12
N GLU A 87 11.17 -14.77 9.33
CA GLU A 87 10.54 -15.82 8.52
C GLU A 87 9.04 -15.88 8.73
N THR A 88 8.55 -15.78 9.98
CA THR A 88 7.11 -15.80 10.26
C THR A 88 6.45 -14.57 9.68
N ILE A 89 7.05 -13.38 9.84
CA ILE A 89 6.56 -12.12 9.26
C ILE A 89 6.47 -12.24 7.73
N ALA A 90 7.54 -12.71 7.07
CA ALA A 90 7.55 -12.85 5.62
C ALA A 90 6.53 -13.88 5.11
N ARG A 91 6.37 -15.01 5.81
CA ARG A 91 5.36 -16.02 5.52
C ARG A 91 3.96 -15.45 5.64
N ASP A 92 3.69 -14.72 6.72
CA ASP A 92 2.38 -14.17 7.01
C ASP A 92 1.96 -13.16 5.93
N ILE A 93 2.89 -12.32 5.48
CA ILE A 93 2.66 -11.40 4.35
C ILE A 93 2.38 -12.15 3.05
N ALA A 94 3.10 -13.24 2.77
CA ALA A 94 2.83 -14.07 1.61
C ALA A 94 1.42 -14.69 1.65
N ILE A 95 0.94 -15.11 2.82
CA ILE A 95 -0.43 -15.59 3.01
C ILE A 95 -1.43 -14.45 2.75
N ILE A 96 -1.21 -13.26 3.32
CA ILE A 96 -2.08 -12.09 3.10
C ILE A 96 -2.21 -11.77 1.61
N GLN A 97 -1.10 -11.77 0.88
CA GLN A 97 -1.07 -11.48 -0.56
C GLN A 97 -1.94 -12.44 -1.37
N ARG A 98 -1.92 -13.73 -1.01
CA ARG A 98 -2.62 -14.81 -1.71
C ARG A 98 -4.09 -14.88 -1.33
N GLU A 99 -4.38 -14.90 -0.03
CA GLU A 99 -5.70 -15.29 0.49
C GLU A 99 -6.65 -14.11 0.66
N ILE A 100 -6.13 -12.92 0.97
CA ILE A 100 -6.95 -11.80 1.43
C ILE A 100 -7.07 -10.74 0.32
N PRO A 101 -8.30 -10.38 -0.09
CA PRO A 101 -8.53 -9.33 -1.09
C PRO A 101 -8.43 -7.95 -0.43
N LEU A 102 -7.23 -7.58 0.03
CA LEU A 102 -6.92 -6.25 0.57
C LEU A 102 -6.54 -5.26 -0.52
N ASP A 103 -6.89 -3.99 -0.31
CA ASP A 103 -6.46 -2.90 -1.20
C ASP A 103 -5.15 -2.26 -0.74
N LEU A 104 -5.01 -2.03 0.57
CA LEU A 104 -3.82 -1.43 1.19
C LEU A 104 -3.55 -2.09 2.54
N LEU A 105 -2.26 -2.20 2.87
CA LEU A 105 -1.77 -2.72 4.14
C LEU A 105 -0.74 -1.75 4.72
N GLU A 106 -0.90 -1.41 5.99
CA GLU A 106 0.01 -0.60 6.78
C GLU A 106 0.73 -1.54 7.74
N PHE A 107 2.02 -1.30 7.93
CA PHE A 107 2.81 -2.02 8.92
C PHE A 107 3.26 -1.07 10.01
N PHE A 108 3.24 -1.56 11.24
CA PHE A 108 3.72 -0.88 12.44
C PHE A 108 4.63 -1.82 13.22
N ILE A 109 5.55 -1.27 14.01
CA ILE A 109 6.31 -2.03 15.01
C ILE A 109 5.55 -1.96 16.32
N LEU A 110 5.41 -3.10 17.01
CA LEU A 110 4.83 -3.17 18.35
C LEU A 110 5.59 -2.22 19.26
N THR A 111 4.89 -1.16 19.69
CA THR A 111 5.48 -0.06 20.43
C THR A 111 4.71 0.10 21.73
N PRO A 112 5.32 -0.19 22.89
CA PRO A 112 4.70 0.07 24.18
C PRO A 112 4.61 1.58 24.40
N LEU A 113 3.49 2.19 23.99
CA LEU A 113 3.29 3.63 24.11
C LEU A 113 3.21 4.04 25.59
N PRO A 114 3.85 5.15 26.01
CA PRO A 114 3.80 5.59 27.40
C PRO A 114 2.36 5.67 27.94
N GLY A 115 2.09 4.90 29.00
CA GLY A 115 0.77 4.80 29.64
C GLY A 115 -0.09 3.63 29.17
N SER A 116 0.31 2.88 28.14
CA SER A 116 -0.37 1.65 27.74
C SER A 116 -0.14 0.52 28.78
N ALA A 117 -1.01 -0.49 28.75
CA ALA A 117 -0.94 -1.61 29.71
C ALA A 117 0.35 -2.43 29.56
N ASP A 118 0.81 -2.65 28.32
CA ASP A 118 2.08 -3.31 28.00
C ASP A 118 3.29 -2.44 28.40
N HIS A 119 3.25 -1.12 28.17
CA HIS A 119 4.28 -0.21 28.66
C HIS A 119 4.40 -0.27 30.19
N LYS A 120 3.28 -0.20 30.91
CA LYS A 120 3.28 -0.32 32.37
C LYS A 120 3.86 -1.66 32.82
N ALA A 121 3.45 -2.76 32.21
CA ALA A 121 3.94 -4.09 32.57
C ALA A 121 5.46 -4.22 32.37
N LEU A 122 6.01 -3.66 31.29
CA LEU A 122 7.44 -3.67 31.01
C LEU A 122 8.23 -2.83 32.01
N ILE A 123 7.72 -1.65 32.38
CA ILE A 123 8.31 -0.80 33.42
C ILE A 123 8.31 -1.52 34.78
N ASP A 124 7.18 -2.13 35.17
CA ASP A 124 7.06 -2.86 36.44
C ASP A 124 8.01 -4.07 36.50
N GLN A 125 8.36 -4.65 35.34
CA GLN A 125 9.33 -5.74 35.20
C GLN A 125 10.79 -5.25 35.14
N GLY A 126 11.03 -3.94 35.10
CA GLY A 126 12.37 -3.38 34.94
C GLY A 126 12.99 -3.61 33.56
N VAL A 127 12.18 -3.85 32.53
CA VAL A 127 12.67 -4.03 31.16
C VAL A 127 13.15 -2.67 30.62
N PRO A 128 14.40 -2.57 30.11
CA PRO A 128 14.89 -1.34 29.50
C PRO A 128 14.06 -0.95 28.27
N LEU A 129 13.52 0.27 28.29
CA LEU A 129 12.82 0.87 27.17
C LEU A 129 13.66 2.00 26.56
N GLU A 130 13.36 2.36 25.31
CA GLU A 130 13.97 3.49 24.63
C GLU A 130 13.74 4.78 25.44
N PRO A 131 14.80 5.48 25.88
CA PRO A 131 14.66 6.69 26.68
C PRO A 131 14.15 7.89 25.89
N ASP A 132 14.41 7.97 24.58
CA ASP A 132 13.92 9.07 23.75
C ASP A 132 12.45 8.84 23.35
N THR A 133 11.54 9.56 24.01
CA THR A 133 10.10 9.49 23.71
C THR A 133 9.76 9.88 22.27
N ASN A 134 10.63 10.61 21.55
CA ASN A 134 10.42 10.91 20.14
C ASN A 134 10.53 9.69 19.22
N GLN A 135 11.08 8.58 19.70
CA GLN A 135 11.18 7.33 18.95
C GLN A 135 9.88 6.50 19.01
N TYR A 136 8.92 6.85 19.87
CA TYR A 136 7.66 6.12 20.04
C TYR A 136 6.63 6.53 18.98
N ASN A 137 7.01 6.40 17.70
CA ASN A 137 6.20 6.75 16.53
C ASN A 137 5.66 5.53 15.78
N VAL A 138 5.53 4.39 16.48
CA VAL A 138 5.05 3.11 15.94
C VAL A 138 5.84 2.53 14.74
N CYS A 139 7.01 3.10 14.43
CA CYS A 139 7.87 2.70 13.30
C CYS A 139 9.33 2.45 13.70
N HIS A 140 9.71 2.76 14.94
CA HIS A 140 11.03 2.46 15.50
C HIS A 140 10.93 1.38 16.58
N VAL A 141 12.03 0.65 16.74
CA VAL A 141 12.17 -0.36 17.80
C VAL A 141 12.46 0.34 19.12
N THR A 142 11.50 0.27 20.05
CA THR A 142 11.55 0.95 21.36
C THR A 142 11.83 0.00 22.53
N VAL A 143 11.72 -1.31 22.31
CA VAL A 143 12.02 -2.37 23.27
C VAL A 143 12.80 -3.48 22.58
N ASP A 144 13.69 -4.14 23.31
CA ASP A 144 14.44 -5.27 22.75
C ASP A 144 13.52 -6.47 22.55
N HIS A 145 13.62 -7.10 21.38
CA HIS A 145 12.81 -8.23 21.01
C HIS A 145 13.47 -9.54 21.49
N PRO A 146 12.73 -10.50 22.07
CA PRO A 146 13.33 -11.71 22.65
C PRO A 146 14.02 -12.63 21.62
N LEU A 147 13.60 -12.58 20.35
CA LEU A 147 14.12 -13.45 19.28
C LEU A 147 14.88 -12.70 18.18
N MET A 148 14.94 -11.37 18.23
CA MET A 148 15.51 -10.55 17.16
C MET A 148 16.28 -9.37 17.75
N THR A 149 17.42 -9.06 17.16
CA THR A 149 18.08 -7.78 17.40
C THR A 149 17.23 -6.63 16.86
N ARG A 150 17.49 -5.40 17.32
CA ARG A 150 16.81 -4.20 16.81
C ARG A 150 16.97 -4.04 15.29
N ILE A 151 18.14 -4.39 14.77
CA ILE A 151 18.46 -4.32 13.34
C ILE A 151 17.63 -5.35 12.57
N GLU A 152 17.53 -6.58 13.07
CA GLU A 152 16.74 -7.65 12.45
C GLU A 152 15.25 -7.31 12.44
N LEU A 153 14.70 -6.83 13.56
CA LEU A 153 13.28 -6.44 13.63
C LEU A 153 12.97 -5.28 12.68
N TYR A 154 13.81 -4.23 12.66
CA TYR A 154 13.64 -3.13 11.72
C TYR A 154 13.82 -3.58 10.25
N GLY A 155 14.75 -4.50 9.99
CA GLY A 155 14.94 -5.13 8.69
C GLY A 155 13.72 -5.92 8.23
N ALA A 156 13.14 -6.74 9.12
CA ALA A 156 11.91 -7.49 8.88
C ALA A 156 10.72 -6.55 8.60
N PHE A 157 10.59 -5.47 9.38
CA PHE A 157 9.61 -4.41 9.15
C PHE A 157 9.77 -3.75 7.77
N ARG A 158 10.99 -3.38 7.37
CA ARG A 158 11.26 -2.82 6.04
C ARG A 158 10.98 -3.81 4.92
N ASN A 159 11.33 -5.08 5.12
CA ASN A 159 11.06 -6.14 4.17
C ASN A 159 9.55 -6.38 4.02
N ALA A 160 8.78 -6.25 5.08
CA ALA A 160 7.32 -6.40 5.05
C ALA A 160 6.66 -5.42 4.05
N TRP A 161 7.04 -4.15 4.13
CA TRP A 161 6.61 -3.13 3.16
C TRP A 161 7.00 -3.49 1.72
N ARG A 162 8.27 -3.86 1.50
CA ARG A 162 8.79 -4.20 0.15
C ARG A 162 8.13 -5.44 -0.45
N GLN A 163 7.92 -6.45 0.37
CA GLN A 163 7.28 -7.70 -0.04
C GLN A 163 5.84 -7.42 -0.45
N TYR A 164 5.07 -6.75 0.42
CA TYR A 164 3.67 -6.44 0.16
C TYR A 164 3.49 -5.53 -1.05
N TYR A 165 4.25 -4.44 -1.15
CA TYR A 165 4.17 -3.49 -2.27
C TYR A 165 5.13 -3.82 -3.44
N SER A 166 5.51 -5.09 -3.59
CA SER A 166 6.24 -5.56 -4.76
C SER A 166 5.44 -5.31 -6.05
N ASN A 167 6.14 -5.12 -7.18
CA ASN A 167 5.47 -4.86 -8.47
C ASN A 167 4.46 -5.96 -8.84
N ALA A 168 4.75 -7.21 -8.51
CA ALA A 168 3.86 -8.35 -8.74
C ALA A 168 2.56 -8.24 -7.93
N HIS A 169 2.67 -7.88 -6.65
CA HIS A 169 1.48 -7.72 -5.81
C HIS A 169 0.70 -6.45 -6.15
N VAL A 170 1.37 -5.33 -6.45
CA VAL A 170 0.71 -4.10 -6.94
C VAL A 170 -0.06 -4.36 -8.23
N THR A 171 0.48 -5.15 -9.14
CA THR A 171 -0.23 -5.60 -10.35
C THR A 171 -1.50 -6.38 -9.97
N THR A 172 -1.40 -7.26 -8.99
CA THR A 172 -2.54 -8.04 -8.47
C THR A 172 -3.60 -7.13 -7.86
N ILE A 173 -3.21 -6.12 -7.07
CA ILE A 173 -4.10 -5.11 -6.50
C ILE A 173 -4.84 -4.35 -7.61
N PHE A 174 -4.12 -3.86 -8.63
CA PHE A 174 -4.74 -3.14 -9.75
C PHE A 174 -5.68 -4.03 -10.58
N ARG A 175 -5.29 -5.27 -10.87
CA ARG A 175 -6.17 -6.24 -11.57
C ARG A 175 -7.44 -6.52 -10.76
N ARG A 176 -7.33 -6.74 -9.44
CA ARG A 176 -8.47 -6.94 -8.54
C ARG A 176 -9.39 -5.72 -8.51
N ALA A 177 -8.83 -4.51 -8.43
CA ALA A 177 -9.60 -3.27 -8.44
C ALA A 177 -10.37 -3.10 -9.76
N LEU A 178 -9.73 -3.36 -10.90
CA LEU A 178 -10.37 -3.31 -12.22
C LEU A 178 -11.51 -4.35 -12.35
N ALA A 179 -11.26 -5.59 -11.92
CA ALA A 179 -12.28 -6.66 -11.95
C ALA A 179 -13.49 -6.31 -11.06
N ALA A 180 -13.25 -5.70 -9.90
CA ALA A 180 -14.28 -5.27 -8.97
C ALA A 180 -14.94 -3.93 -9.34
N ARG A 181 -14.53 -3.30 -10.47
CA ARG A 181 -14.94 -1.93 -10.86
C ARG A 181 -14.73 -0.90 -9.74
N SER A 182 -13.75 -1.15 -8.87
CA SER A 182 -13.35 -0.26 -7.79
C SER A 182 -12.22 0.65 -8.25
N HIS A 183 -12.28 1.93 -7.88
CA HIS A 183 -11.23 2.88 -8.21
C HIS A 183 -10.16 2.92 -7.11
N ILE A 184 -9.14 2.06 -7.23
CA ILE A 184 -7.92 2.27 -6.46
C ILE A 184 -7.03 3.32 -7.15
N SER A 185 -6.62 4.32 -6.39
CA SER A 185 -5.82 5.43 -6.89
C SER A 185 -4.35 5.02 -7.01
N ILE A 186 -3.72 5.29 -8.16
CA ILE A 186 -2.26 5.18 -8.30
C ILE A 186 -1.58 6.02 -7.23
N PHE A 187 -2.15 7.20 -6.94
CA PHE A 187 -1.65 8.09 -5.91
C PHE A 187 -1.52 7.39 -4.56
N THR A 188 -2.62 6.79 -4.08
CA THR A 188 -2.65 6.14 -2.77
C THR A 188 -1.76 4.90 -2.73
N THR A 189 -1.79 4.05 -3.75
CA THR A 189 -0.93 2.86 -3.79
C THR A 189 0.56 3.25 -3.82
N ALA A 190 0.93 4.27 -4.59
CA ALA A 190 2.30 4.77 -4.63
C ALA A 190 2.71 5.40 -3.30
N LEU A 191 1.83 6.18 -2.65
CA LEU A 191 2.09 6.77 -1.33
C LEU A 191 2.50 5.69 -0.33
N TYR A 192 1.74 4.60 -0.25
CA TYR A 192 2.01 3.50 0.68
C TYR A 192 3.27 2.73 0.29
N ALA A 193 3.41 2.35 -0.99
CA ALA A 193 4.58 1.63 -1.48
C ALA A 193 5.89 2.43 -1.36
N GLY A 194 5.81 3.74 -1.57
CA GLY A 194 6.98 4.62 -1.69
C GLY A 194 7.39 5.27 -0.37
N SER A 195 6.48 5.45 0.58
CA SER A 195 6.74 6.16 1.85
C SER A 195 8.01 5.67 2.57
N MET A 196 8.03 4.39 2.93
CA MET A 196 9.17 3.80 3.65
C MET A 196 10.44 3.75 2.80
N ASP A 197 10.34 3.44 1.51
CA ASP A 197 11.52 3.29 0.66
C ASP A 197 12.11 4.61 0.17
N ILE A 198 11.29 5.63 -0.07
CA ILE A 198 11.69 6.93 -0.60
C ILE A 198 11.98 7.91 0.53
N GLU A 199 11.04 8.08 1.46
CA GLU A 199 11.13 9.07 2.55
C GLU A 199 11.71 8.49 3.84
N GLY A 200 11.61 7.17 4.02
CA GLY A 200 12.06 6.50 5.25
C GLY A 200 11.05 6.56 6.40
N GLU A 201 9.83 7.02 6.15
CA GLU A 201 8.81 7.31 7.16
C GLU A 201 7.47 6.66 6.77
N HIS A 202 6.56 6.50 7.74
CA HIS A 202 5.25 5.87 7.53
C HIS A 202 4.38 6.68 6.56
N PRO A 203 3.52 6.07 5.73
CA PRO A 203 2.68 6.80 4.78
C PRO A 203 1.73 7.82 5.42
N LEU A 204 1.44 7.67 6.72
CA LEU A 204 0.60 8.60 7.48
C LEU A 204 1.37 9.85 7.97
N GLU A 205 2.71 9.83 7.94
CA GLU A 205 3.57 10.89 8.48
C GLU A 205 4.26 11.71 7.39
N ILE A 206 4.04 11.37 6.11
CA ILE A 206 4.73 11.99 4.99
C ILE A 206 3.88 12.99 4.21
N GLY A 207 4.58 13.87 3.51
CA GLY A 207 4.07 14.64 2.39
C GLY A 207 5.16 14.76 1.32
N PHE A 208 4.78 15.07 0.08
CA PHE A 208 5.71 15.10 -1.06
C PHE A 208 6.77 16.20 -0.97
N LEU A 209 6.59 17.21 -0.10
CA LEU A 209 7.56 18.26 0.15
C LEU A 209 7.77 18.42 1.65
N ARG A 210 8.74 17.70 2.21
CA ARG A 210 9.12 17.84 3.62
C ARG A 210 9.79 19.20 3.85
N ARG A 211 9.26 20.01 4.77
CA ARG A 211 9.91 21.25 5.19
C ARG A 211 10.98 20.93 6.23
N LYS A 212 12.26 21.05 5.87
CA LYS A 212 13.39 20.95 6.80
C LYS A 212 13.97 22.35 7.01
N VAL A 213 13.93 22.85 8.23
CA VAL A 213 14.50 24.16 8.58
C VAL A 213 15.80 23.95 9.33
N ARG A 214 16.89 24.54 8.83
CA ARG A 214 18.26 24.39 9.38
C ARG A 214 18.35 24.66 10.89
N SER A 215 17.59 25.64 11.39
CA SER A 215 17.56 26.05 12.80
C SER A 215 16.64 25.21 13.68
N GLN A 216 15.74 24.42 13.10
CA GLN A 216 14.85 23.52 13.85
C GLN A 216 15.57 22.20 14.11
N ARG A 217 16.52 22.23 15.05
CA ARG A 217 17.28 21.06 15.51
C ARG A 217 16.81 20.67 16.90
N ARG A 218 16.89 19.37 17.20
CA ARG A 218 16.71 18.90 18.57
C ARG A 218 17.76 19.53 19.49
N PRO A 219 17.42 19.80 20.77
CA PRO A 219 18.41 20.22 21.75
C PRO A 219 19.63 19.29 21.76
N GLY A 220 20.83 19.86 21.86
CA GLY A 220 22.10 19.11 21.80
C GLY A 220 22.67 18.86 20.40
N PHE A 221 21.91 19.10 19.32
CA PHE A 221 22.44 19.00 17.96
C PHE A 221 22.94 20.35 17.42
N PRO A 222 24.14 20.41 16.82
CA PRO A 222 24.65 21.66 16.25
C PRO A 222 23.81 22.12 15.06
N ILE A 223 23.69 23.44 14.92
CA ILE A 223 23.04 24.04 13.75
C ILE A 223 23.99 23.95 12.56
N GLU A 224 23.57 23.25 11.51
CA GLU A 224 24.41 23.06 10.32
C GLU A 224 24.74 24.38 9.60
N PRO A 225 25.94 24.55 9.01
CA PRO A 225 26.26 25.73 8.21
C PRO A 225 25.35 25.91 6.99
N ARG A 226 25.05 27.16 6.61
CA ARG A 226 24.15 27.47 5.47
C ARG A 226 24.66 26.89 4.14
N LEU A 227 25.96 27.02 3.89
CA LEU A 227 26.62 26.56 2.65
C LEU A 227 26.63 25.04 2.50
N HIS A 228 26.50 24.30 3.59
CA HIS A 228 26.36 22.84 3.55
C HIS A 228 24.89 22.43 3.46
N PHE A 229 24.02 23.05 4.27
CA PHE A 229 22.63 22.65 4.40
C PHE A 229 21.81 22.82 3.11
N TYR A 230 21.85 24.00 2.48
CA TYR A 230 20.95 24.30 1.35
C TYR A 230 21.29 23.53 0.06
N PRO A 231 22.55 23.40 -0.37
CA PRO A 231 22.88 22.59 -1.53
C PRO A 231 22.53 21.11 -1.33
N ARG A 232 22.86 20.56 -0.15
CA ARG A 232 22.48 19.18 0.21
C ARG A 232 20.96 19.01 0.22
N ARG A 233 20.23 20.00 0.77
CA ARG A 233 18.76 19.96 0.81
C ARG A 233 18.14 20.02 -0.59
N LEU A 234 18.68 20.84 -1.48
CA LEU A 234 18.23 20.90 -2.88
C LEU A 234 18.44 19.56 -3.57
N LEU A 235 19.63 18.96 -3.44
CA LEU A 235 19.93 17.65 -4.01
C LEU A 235 19.00 16.57 -3.45
N GLU A 236 18.78 16.55 -2.13
CA GLU A 236 17.85 15.64 -1.47
C GLU A 236 16.43 15.77 -2.04
N ILE A 237 15.92 17.00 -2.19
CA ILE A 237 14.60 17.24 -2.80
C ILE A 237 14.56 16.70 -4.22
N LEU A 238 15.55 17.01 -5.06
CA LEU A 238 15.58 16.58 -6.46
C LEU A 238 15.59 15.04 -6.57
N ILE A 239 16.42 14.36 -5.77
CA ILE A 239 16.48 12.89 -5.74
C ILE A 239 15.13 12.31 -5.30
N VAL A 240 14.55 12.82 -4.22
CA VAL A 240 13.27 12.36 -3.69
C VAL A 240 12.14 12.58 -4.71
N GLN A 241 12.05 13.75 -5.33
CA GLN A 241 11.05 14.03 -6.36
C GLN A 241 11.22 13.13 -7.59
N PHE A 242 12.46 12.89 -8.03
CA PHE A 242 12.73 11.96 -9.12
C PHE A 242 12.26 10.54 -8.79
N ARG A 243 12.55 10.05 -7.58
CA ARG A 243 12.11 8.72 -7.12
C ARG A 243 10.59 8.61 -7.05
N TRP A 244 9.91 9.66 -6.59
CA TRP A 244 8.44 9.72 -6.61
C TRP A 244 7.89 9.71 -8.03
N ALA A 245 8.41 10.57 -8.91
CA ALA A 245 8.00 10.63 -10.32
C ALA A 245 8.19 9.28 -11.03
N TRP A 246 9.32 8.61 -10.79
CA TRP A 246 9.58 7.26 -11.30
C TRP A 246 8.58 6.23 -10.77
N LEU A 247 8.29 6.24 -9.47
CA LEU A 247 7.32 5.33 -8.85
C LEU A 247 5.92 5.53 -9.45
N PHE A 248 5.49 6.79 -9.61
CA PHE A 248 4.20 7.12 -10.24
C PHE A 248 4.14 6.67 -11.69
N ALA A 249 5.18 6.93 -12.49
CA ALA A 249 5.25 6.48 -13.87
C ALA A 249 5.18 4.95 -13.97
N ARG A 250 5.94 4.25 -13.12
CA ARG A 250 5.95 2.79 -13.04
C ARG A 250 4.58 2.23 -12.70
N PHE A 251 3.92 2.74 -11.66
CA PHE A 251 2.58 2.26 -11.27
C PHE A 251 1.51 2.66 -12.30
N GLY A 252 1.67 3.80 -12.97
CA GLY A 252 0.86 4.18 -14.13
C GLY A 252 0.96 3.15 -15.25
N ALA A 253 2.18 2.74 -15.60
CA ALA A 253 2.42 1.70 -16.60
C ALA A 253 1.80 0.36 -16.20
N ILE A 254 2.01 -0.09 -14.95
CA ILE A 254 1.40 -1.34 -14.43
C ILE A 254 -0.13 -1.28 -14.52
N LYS A 255 -0.76 -0.18 -14.10
CA LYS A 255 -2.22 -0.03 -14.16
C LYS A 255 -2.73 0.00 -15.61
N LEU A 256 -1.99 0.62 -16.53
CA LEU A 256 -2.33 0.65 -17.95
C LEU A 256 -2.26 -0.76 -18.57
N ILE A 257 -1.20 -1.51 -18.29
CA ILE A 257 -1.02 -2.90 -18.73
C ILE A 257 -2.16 -3.77 -18.18
N ALA A 258 -2.45 -3.69 -16.88
CA ALA A 258 -3.54 -4.43 -16.26
C ALA A 258 -4.91 -4.10 -16.89
N ARG A 259 -5.13 -2.83 -17.27
CA ARG A 259 -6.34 -2.41 -17.97
C ARG A 259 -6.42 -2.98 -19.39
N TRP A 260 -5.29 -3.01 -20.09
CA TRP A 260 -5.20 -3.61 -21.42
C TRP A 260 -5.46 -5.11 -21.40
N GLU A 261 -4.83 -5.84 -20.49
CA GLU A 261 -5.05 -7.28 -20.31
C GLU A 261 -6.52 -7.59 -19.98
N ASN A 262 -7.14 -6.81 -19.08
CA ASN A 262 -8.55 -6.97 -18.74
C ASN A 262 -9.48 -6.65 -19.93
N PHE A 263 -9.13 -5.66 -20.76
CA PHE A 263 -9.86 -5.41 -22.00
C PHE A 263 -9.70 -6.57 -22.99
N ARG A 264 -8.48 -7.09 -23.14
CA ARG A 264 -8.17 -8.21 -24.04
C ARG A 264 -8.82 -9.52 -23.58
N SER A 265 -8.97 -9.77 -22.28
CA SER A 265 -9.69 -10.96 -21.81
C SER A 265 -11.19 -10.87 -22.09
N LEU A 266 -11.78 -9.68 -21.88
CA LEU A 266 -13.21 -9.44 -22.16
C LEU A 266 -13.56 -9.39 -23.65
N HIS A 267 -12.62 -8.96 -24.49
CA HIS A 267 -12.83 -8.72 -25.93
C HIS A 267 -11.90 -9.53 -26.84
N GLY A 268 -11.19 -10.53 -26.31
CA GLY A 268 -10.19 -11.30 -27.05
C GLY A 268 -10.82 -12.15 -28.15
N GLU A 269 -11.95 -12.80 -27.84
CA GLU A 269 -12.76 -13.52 -28.84
C GLU A 269 -13.32 -12.56 -29.91
N TRP A 270 -13.68 -11.34 -29.51
CA TRP A 270 -14.15 -10.27 -30.42
C TRP A 270 -13.03 -9.77 -31.35
N LEU A 271 -11.81 -9.56 -30.84
CA LEU A 271 -10.62 -9.21 -31.63
C LEU A 271 -10.21 -10.33 -32.59
N ALA A 272 -10.33 -11.60 -32.16
CA ALA A 272 -10.09 -12.75 -33.02
C ALA A 272 -11.12 -12.84 -34.17
N CYS A 273 -12.40 -12.54 -33.89
CA CYS A 273 -13.48 -12.46 -34.89
C CYS A 273 -13.30 -11.28 -35.88
N SER A 274 -12.58 -10.21 -35.49
CA SER A 274 -12.36 -9.01 -36.32
C SER A 274 -11.50 -9.22 -37.58
N LYS A 275 -10.78 -10.35 -37.66
CA LYS A 275 -9.95 -10.69 -38.82
C LYS A 275 -10.77 -11.11 -40.03
N ASP A 276 -12.05 -11.46 -39.85
CA ASP A 276 -12.96 -11.83 -40.93
C ASP A 276 -13.70 -10.61 -41.51
N VAL A 277 -14.04 -10.65 -42.81
CA VAL A 277 -14.68 -9.53 -43.54
C VAL A 277 -16.05 -9.19 -42.95
N MET A 278 -16.78 -10.20 -42.49
CA MET A 278 -18.02 -10.06 -41.72
C MET A 278 -17.80 -9.42 -40.35
N GLY A 279 -16.70 -9.75 -39.68
CA GLY A 279 -16.28 -9.16 -38.41
C GLY A 279 -16.08 -7.65 -38.52
N LYS A 280 -15.43 -7.15 -39.59
CA LYS A 280 -15.20 -5.70 -39.80
C LYS A 280 -16.49 -4.87 -39.88
N LYS A 281 -17.53 -5.37 -40.59
CA LYS A 281 -18.82 -4.68 -40.71
C LYS A 281 -19.62 -4.71 -39.40
N LEU A 282 -19.60 -5.84 -38.70
CA LEU A 282 -20.25 -5.98 -37.40
C LEU A 282 -19.64 -5.03 -36.35
N ILE A 283 -18.31 -4.89 -36.39
CA ILE A 283 -17.52 -4.04 -35.50
C ILE A 283 -17.78 -2.56 -35.72
N ALA A 284 -17.91 -2.09 -36.96
CA ALA A 284 -18.27 -0.69 -37.23
C ALA A 284 -19.62 -0.30 -36.59
N SER A 285 -20.58 -1.23 -36.57
CA SER A 285 -21.89 -1.02 -35.93
C SER A 285 -21.88 -1.10 -34.40
N TYR A 286 -20.87 -1.75 -33.81
CA TYR A 286 -20.73 -1.90 -32.36
C TYR A 286 -19.83 -0.81 -31.75
N PHE A 287 -18.79 -0.37 -32.48
CA PHE A 287 -17.91 0.72 -32.07
C PHE A 287 -18.66 2.05 -31.91
N SER A 288 -19.70 2.26 -32.72
CA SER A 288 -20.63 3.38 -32.60
C SER A 288 -21.52 3.31 -31.33
N LYS A 289 -21.62 2.15 -30.68
CA LYS A 289 -22.37 1.92 -29.42
C LYS A 289 -21.51 2.02 -28.15
N ILE A 290 -20.18 2.02 -28.26
CA ILE A 290 -19.27 2.19 -27.10
C ILE A 290 -19.33 3.65 -26.62
N PRO A 291 -19.47 3.93 -25.31
CA PRO A 291 -19.42 5.28 -24.77
C PRO A 291 -18.11 6.01 -25.12
N GLU A 292 -18.18 7.30 -25.44
CA GLU A 292 -17.06 8.09 -25.96
C GLU A 292 -15.84 8.11 -25.02
N SER A 293 -16.07 8.05 -23.71
CA SER A 293 -15.04 7.99 -22.66
C SER A 293 -14.11 6.77 -22.76
N GLN A 294 -14.57 5.67 -23.38
CA GLN A 294 -13.78 4.45 -23.56
C GLN A 294 -13.08 4.37 -24.92
N ARG A 295 -13.56 5.11 -25.93
CA ARG A 295 -12.98 5.10 -27.30
C ARG A 295 -11.58 5.72 -27.35
N ARG A 296 -11.33 6.74 -26.52
CA ARG A 296 -10.03 7.44 -26.46
C ARG A 296 -8.90 6.53 -25.97
N THR A 297 -9.20 5.66 -24.99
CA THR A 297 -8.24 4.67 -24.47
C THR A 297 -7.86 3.66 -25.56
N VAL A 298 -8.85 3.15 -26.32
CA VAL A 298 -8.61 2.19 -27.40
C VAL A 298 -7.74 2.76 -28.53
N ARG A 299 -7.90 4.06 -28.86
CA ARG A 299 -7.09 4.72 -29.90
C ARG A 299 -5.61 4.85 -29.49
N VAL A 300 -5.34 5.32 -28.27
CA VAL A 300 -3.98 5.43 -27.70
C VAL A 300 -3.29 4.07 -27.60
N LEU A 301 -4.05 3.02 -27.29
CA LEU A 301 -3.51 1.67 -27.16
C LEU A 301 -3.16 1.02 -28.51
N LYS A 302 -3.91 1.33 -29.57
CA LYS A 302 -3.54 0.90 -30.94
C LYS A 302 -2.26 1.57 -31.43
N GLU A 303 -2.04 2.84 -31.08
CA GLU A 303 -0.80 3.57 -31.39
C GLU A 303 0.40 3.00 -30.61
N LEU A 304 0.21 2.67 -29.32
CA LEU A 304 1.22 2.00 -28.50
C LEU A 304 1.55 0.58 -28.95
N GLU A 305 0.55 -0.21 -29.35
CA GLU A 305 0.76 -1.57 -29.88
C GLU A 305 1.56 -1.54 -31.19
N ALA A 306 1.29 -0.58 -32.07
CA ALA A 306 2.10 -0.36 -33.28
C ALA A 306 3.56 0.02 -32.95
N THR A 307 3.76 0.83 -31.91
CA THR A 307 5.10 1.31 -31.51
C THR A 307 5.93 0.22 -30.81
N ILE A 308 5.29 -0.63 -30.00
CA ILE A 308 5.96 -1.72 -29.25
C ILE A 308 6.34 -2.90 -30.17
N VAL A 309 5.56 -3.14 -31.23
CA VAL A 309 5.87 -4.19 -32.22
C VAL A 309 7.07 -3.80 -33.09
N GLU A 310 7.30 -2.50 -33.32
CA GLU A 310 8.42 -2.00 -34.13
C GLU A 310 9.73 -1.80 -33.34
N ASN A 311 9.67 -1.62 -32.02
CA ASN A 311 10.85 -1.46 -31.16
C ASN A 311 10.71 -2.19 -29.82
N PRO A 312 11.13 -3.47 -29.72
CA PRO A 312 11.18 -4.16 -28.44
C PRO A 312 12.22 -3.51 -27.51
N LEU A 313 11.82 -3.23 -26.27
CA LEU A 313 12.70 -2.64 -25.25
C LEU A 313 13.89 -3.57 -24.95
N PRO A 314 15.13 -3.03 -24.80
CA PRO A 314 16.30 -3.86 -24.53
C PRO A 314 16.25 -4.45 -23.12
N ALA A 315 16.50 -5.77 -23.04
CA ALA A 315 16.36 -6.60 -21.84
C ALA A 315 17.41 -6.38 -20.72
N ASN A 316 18.08 -5.22 -20.65
CA ASN A 316 19.28 -5.04 -19.80
C ASN A 316 19.32 -3.74 -18.99
N LEU A 317 18.17 -3.16 -18.63
CA LEU A 317 18.14 -1.99 -17.74
C LEU A 317 18.26 -2.33 -16.25
N ASP A 318 18.12 -3.60 -15.86
CA ASP A 318 18.23 -4.03 -14.45
C ASP A 318 19.68 -3.96 -13.90
N ARG A 319 20.70 -3.90 -14.77
CA ARG A 319 22.11 -3.84 -14.36
C ARG A 319 22.63 -2.44 -14.01
N LEU A 320 21.84 -1.38 -14.25
CA LEU A 320 22.21 0.00 -13.89
C LEU A 320 21.70 0.42 -12.50
N ALA A 321 21.07 -0.49 -11.76
CA ALA A 321 20.40 -0.24 -10.48
C ALA A 321 21.10 -0.86 -9.25
N ALA A 322 22.41 -1.11 -9.32
CA ALA A 322 23.16 -1.47 -8.11
C ALA A 322 23.50 -0.19 -7.32
N PRO A 323 23.24 -0.12 -6.00
CA PRO A 323 23.78 0.95 -5.17
C PRO A 323 25.33 0.89 -5.17
N PRO A 324 26.05 2.02 -5.04
CA PRO A 324 27.48 1.96 -4.78
C PRO A 324 27.70 1.18 -3.49
N ARG A 325 28.56 0.15 -3.57
CA ARG A 325 29.04 -0.57 -2.38
C ARG A 325 29.74 0.44 -1.47
N ALA A 326 29.32 0.50 -0.20
CA ALA A 326 30.11 1.10 0.86
C ALA A 326 31.33 0.22 1.16
#